data_AF-A0A258HN74-F1
#
_entry.id   AF-A0A258HN74-F1
#
_cell.length_a   1.000
_cell.length_b   1.000
_cell.length_c   1.000
_cell.angle_alpha   90.00
_cell.angle_beta   90.00
_cell.angle_gamma   90.00
#
_symmetry.space_group_name_H-M   'P 1'
#
loop_
_entity.id
_entity.type
_entity.pdbx_description
1 polymer ?
#
loop_
_entity_poly.entity_id
_entity_poly.type
_entity_poly.pdbx_seq_one_letter_code
_entity_poly.pdbx_strand_id
1 'polypeptide(L)'
;MTQIELPDGDRLVLHGLSAPEDERGAVVRLHSTGRRRWIARPPKGEAQDAFVAMRLEDGVLLAGSFQGLSFHIDLATGAVRASAFLK
;
A
#
# COMPACT_ATOMS: atom_id res chain seq x y z
N MET A 1 1.80 -7.93 -10.22
CA MET A 1 2.21 -6.63 -9.67
C MET A 1 1.09 -5.65 -9.99
N THR A 2 0.48 -5.06 -8.98
CA THR A 2 -0.63 -4.10 -9.15
C THR A 2 -0.06 -2.69 -9.05
N GLN A 3 -0.46 -1.79 -9.94
CA GLN A 3 -0.03 -0.38 -9.91
C GLN A 3 -1.17 0.56 -10.26
N ILE A 4 -1.11 1.78 -9.72
CA ILE A 4 -2.05 2.87 -9.99
C ILE A 4 -1.22 4.10 -10.32
N GLU A 5 -1.48 4.72 -11.47
CA GLU A 5 -0.88 6.00 -11.86
C GLU A 5 -1.66 7.15 -11.22
N LEU A 6 -0.94 8.14 -10.68
CA LEU A 6 -1.51 9.34 -10.08
C LEU A 6 -1.46 10.51 -11.07
N PRO A 7 -2.36 11.51 -10.96
CA PRO A 7 -2.39 12.65 -11.87
C PRO A 7 -1.11 13.50 -11.90
N ASP A 8 -0.29 13.43 -10.84
CA ASP A 8 1.00 14.12 -10.74
C ASP A 8 2.16 13.34 -11.39
N GLY A 9 1.87 12.20 -12.03
CA GLY A 9 2.85 11.33 -12.68
C GLY A 9 3.58 10.38 -11.72
N ASP A 10 3.30 10.45 -10.42
CA ASP A 10 3.73 9.42 -9.49
C ASP A 10 2.95 8.12 -9.73
N ARG A 11 3.45 7.02 -9.18
CA ARG A 11 2.78 5.73 -9.20
C ARG A 11 2.75 5.09 -7.82
N LEU A 12 1.64 4.45 -7.52
CA LEU A 12 1.50 3.54 -6.39
C LEU A 12 1.75 2.12 -6.88
N VAL A 13 2.61 1.37 -6.20
CA VAL A 13 2.97 0.00 -6.57
C VAL A 13 2.73 -0.90 -5.38
N LEU A 14 1.96 -1.96 -5.59
CA LEU A 14 1.80 -3.04 -4.63
C LEU A 14 2.86 -4.10 -4.90
N HIS A 15 3.81 -4.21 -3.96
CA HIS A 15 4.89 -5.18 -4.01
C HIS A 15 4.40 -6.53 -3.46
N GLY A 16 4.55 -7.57 -4.27
CA GLY A 16 4.24 -8.94 -3.86
C GLY A 16 5.28 -9.52 -2.90
N LEU A 17 5.09 -10.78 -2.52
CA LEU A 17 5.97 -11.49 -1.58
C LEU A 17 7.37 -11.82 -2.16
N SER A 18 7.55 -11.71 -3.47
CA SER A 18 8.85 -11.88 -4.14
C SER A 18 9.74 -10.63 -4.12
N ALA A 19 9.26 -9.51 -3.57
CA ALA A 19 10.03 -8.28 -3.41
C ALA A 19 11.16 -8.44 -2.37
N PRO A 20 12.12 -7.49 -2.31
CA PRO A 20 13.07 -7.38 -1.21
C PRO A 20 12.36 -7.39 0.14
N GLU A 21 13.00 -7.97 1.16
CA GLU A 21 12.38 -8.23 2.46
C GLU A 21 11.71 -6.99 3.08
N ASP A 22 12.31 -5.82 2.91
CA ASP A 22 11.81 -4.56 3.43
C ASP A 22 10.60 -4.01 2.65
N GLU A 23 10.28 -4.54 1.47
CA GLU A 23 9.16 -4.10 0.61
C GLU A 23 8.10 -5.18 0.37
N ARG A 24 8.28 -6.40 0.90
CA ARG A 24 7.30 -7.48 0.74
C ARG A 24 5.94 -7.09 1.29
N GLY A 25 4.91 -7.22 0.44
CA GLY A 25 3.53 -6.93 0.85
C GLY A 25 3.30 -5.46 1.19
N ALA A 26 4.14 -4.56 0.69
CA ALA A 26 4.04 -3.13 0.94
C ALA A 26 3.42 -2.40 -0.26
N VAL A 27 2.81 -1.25 0.01
CA VAL A 27 2.49 -0.27 -1.03
C VAL A 27 3.57 0.79 -1.05
N VAL A 28 4.15 1.05 -2.21
CA VAL A 28 5.21 2.02 -2.40
C VAL A 28 4.73 3.12 -3.33
N ARG A 29 4.90 4.37 -2.92
CA ARG A 29 4.74 5.51 -3.84
C ARG A 29 6.08 5.87 -4.44
N LEU A 30 6.14 5.85 -5.76
CA LEU A 30 7.32 6.24 -6.53
C LEU A 30 7.03 7.54 -7.27
N HIS A 31 7.99 8.46 -7.24
CA HIS A 31 8.02 9.62 -8.10
C HIS A 31 8.06 9.20 -9.57
N SER A 32 7.65 10.07 -10.48
CA SER A 32 7.75 9.86 -11.94
C SER A 32 9.16 9.48 -12.42
N THR A 33 10.19 9.89 -11.68
CA THR A 33 11.61 9.55 -11.94
C THR A 33 12.03 8.19 -11.36
N GLY A 34 11.12 7.44 -10.75
CA GLY A 34 11.38 6.14 -10.11
C GLY A 34 11.89 6.21 -8.68
N ARG A 35 12.11 7.40 -8.11
CA ARG A 35 12.56 7.56 -6.72
C ARG A 35 11.42 7.29 -5.74
N ARG A 36 11.69 6.54 -4.67
CA ARG A 36 10.71 6.27 -3.61
C ARG A 36 10.37 7.55 -2.82
N ARG A 37 9.08 7.89 -2.76
CA ARG A 37 8.56 8.94 -1.87
C ARG A 37 8.29 8.38 -0.47
N TRP A 38 7.55 7.28 -0.39
CA TRP A 38 7.24 6.60 0.87
C TRP A 38 6.93 5.13 0.63
N ILE A 39 6.89 4.38 1.74
CA ILE A 39 6.48 2.98 1.80
C ILE A 39 5.48 2.78 2.94
N ALA A 40 4.33 2.20 2.62
CA ALA A 40 3.28 1.85 3.55
C ALA A 40 3.26 0.34 3.76
N ARG A 41 3.20 -0.08 5.03
CA ARG A 41 3.18 -1.50 5.42
C ARG A 41 1.99 -1.77 6.33
N PRO A 42 1.42 -2.99 6.31
CA PRO A 42 0.44 -3.38 7.31
C PRO A 42 1.00 -3.13 8.73
N PRO A 43 0.18 -2.66 9.68
CA PRO A 43 0.61 -2.50 11.06
C PRO A 43 1.18 -3.83 11.60
N LYS A 44 2.27 -3.77 12.37
CA LYS A 44 2.84 -4.96 12.98
C LYS A 44 1.87 -5.52 14.03
N GLY A 45 1.29 -6.69 13.74
CA GLY A 45 0.56 -7.51 14.71
C GLY A 45 1.40 -8.70 15.20
N GLU A 46 0.78 -9.66 15.88
CA GLU A 46 1.42 -10.91 16.32
C GLU A 46 1.88 -11.80 15.15
N ALA A 47 1.29 -11.63 13.96
CA ALA A 47 1.71 -12.30 12.73
C ALA A 47 2.15 -11.28 11.66
N GLN A 48 3.11 -11.68 10.83
CA GLN A 48 3.52 -10.90 9.66
C GLN A 48 2.36 -10.86 8.66
N ASP A 49 1.89 -9.65 8.32
CA ASP A 49 0.82 -9.43 7.34
C ASP A 49 1.37 -8.73 6.08
N ALA A 50 0.64 -8.81 4.98
CA ALA A 50 1.00 -8.27 3.68
C ALA A 50 -0.23 -7.64 3.01
N PHE A 51 -0.07 -6.48 2.38
CA PHE A 51 -1.07 -5.99 1.45
C PHE A 51 -1.11 -6.90 0.21
N VAL A 52 -2.32 -7.23 -0.24
CA VAL A 52 -2.55 -8.11 -1.40
C VAL A 52 -3.50 -7.51 -2.42
N ALA A 53 -4.21 -6.44 -2.06
CA ALA A 53 -5.02 -5.66 -2.97
C ALA A 53 -4.89 -4.16 -2.64
N MET A 54 -5.04 -3.31 -3.64
CA MET A 54 -5.20 -1.87 -3.43
C MET A 54 -6.13 -1.25 -4.47
N ARG A 55 -6.82 -0.18 -4.09
CA ARG A 55 -7.64 0.66 -4.98
C ARG A 55 -7.58 2.11 -4.53
N LEU A 56 -7.74 3.03 -5.48
CA LEU A 56 -7.88 4.46 -5.22
C LEU A 56 -9.33 4.85 -5.46
N GLU A 57 -9.99 5.38 -4.43
CA GLU A 57 -11.40 5.78 -4.47
C GLU A 57 -11.54 7.17 -3.85
N ASP A 58 -12.03 8.15 -4.61
CA ASP A 58 -12.21 9.54 -4.17
C ASP A 58 -10.98 10.15 -3.46
N GLY A 59 -9.78 9.83 -3.95
CA GLY A 59 -8.51 10.33 -3.40
C GLY A 59 -8.04 9.58 -2.14
N VAL A 60 -8.75 8.54 -1.71
CA VAL A 60 -8.37 7.66 -0.60
C VAL A 60 -7.77 6.37 -1.16
N LEU A 61 -6.55 6.05 -0.74
CA LEU A 61 -5.94 4.76 -1.07
C LEU A 61 -6.39 3.72 -0.04
N LEU A 62 -7.11 2.72 -0.53
CA LEU A 62 -7.55 1.56 0.25
C LEU A 62 -6.63 0.38 -0.06
N ALA A 63 -6.15 -0.30 0.98
CA ALA A 63 -5.35 -1.51 0.84
C ALA A 63 -5.97 -2.66 1.65
N GLY A 64 -6.17 -3.80 0.98
CA GLY A 64 -6.61 -5.04 1.62
C GLY A 64 -5.40 -5.89 1.99
N SER A 65 -5.37 -6.43 3.20
CA SER A 65 -4.32 -7.34 3.64
C SER A 65 -4.68 -8.81 3.51
N PHE A 66 -3.68 -9.69 3.63
CA PHE A 66 -3.85 -11.13 3.56
C PHE A 66 -4.77 -11.66 4.68
N GLN A 67 -4.83 -10.95 5.82
CA GLN A 67 -5.74 -11.26 6.92
C GLN A 67 -7.18 -10.77 6.71
N GLY A 68 -7.52 -10.19 5.55
CA GLY A 68 -8.86 -9.67 5.26
C GLY A 68 -9.17 -8.32 5.91
N LEU A 69 -8.14 -7.63 6.42
CA LEU A 69 -8.29 -6.28 6.96
C LEU A 69 -8.20 -5.24 5.84
N SER A 70 -8.96 -4.15 5.99
CA SER A 70 -8.91 -3.00 5.09
C SER A 70 -8.21 -1.83 5.75
N PHE A 71 -7.33 -1.14 5.02
CA PHE A 71 -6.56 -0.03 5.54
C PHE A 71 -6.70 1.18 4.64
N HIS A 72 -6.82 2.34 5.28
CA HIS A 72 -6.70 3.62 4.60
C HIS A 72 -5.23 4.05 4.66
N ILE A 73 -4.67 4.40 3.52
CA ILE A 73 -3.30 4.89 3.39
C ILE A 73 -3.36 6.35 2.97
N ASP A 74 -2.77 7.21 3.79
CA ASP A 74 -2.62 8.63 3.47
C ASP A 74 -1.69 8.79 2.26
N LEU A 75 -2.18 9.39 1.17
CA LEU A 75 -1.41 9.51 -0.08
C LEU A 75 -0.18 10.41 0.04
N ALA A 76 -0.20 11.40 0.92
CA ALA A 76 0.89 12.36 1.07
C ALA A 76 2.07 11.74 1.84
N THR A 77 1.76 10.95 2.87
CA THR A 77 2.73 10.49 3.87
C THR A 77 2.98 8.98 3.85
N GLY A 78 2.07 8.19 3.29
CA GLY A 78 2.08 6.73 3.40
C GLY A 78 1.62 6.22 4.76
N ALA A 79 1.09 7.08 5.64
CA ALA A 79 0.62 6.69 6.96
C ALA A 79 -0.58 5.75 6.84
N VAL A 80 -0.50 4.61 7.52
CA VAL A 80 -1.53 3.56 7.51
C VAL A 80 -2.47 3.74 8.69
N ARG A 81 -3.76 3.78 8.41
CA ARG A 81 -4.83 3.79 9.40
C ARG A 81 -5.72 2.58 9.17
N ALA A 82 -5.96 1.80 10.22
CA ALA A 82 -6.87 0.67 10.15
C ALA A 82 -8.30 1.17 9.89
N SER A 83 -8.97 0.54 8.93
CA SER A 83 -10.41 0.63 8.74
C SER A 83 -11.02 -0.76 8.96
N ALA A 84 -12.30 -0.82 9.31
CA ALA A 84 -12.94 -2.03 9.81
C ALA A 84 -12.79 -3.27 8.91
N PHE A 85 -12.95 -4.45 9.51
CA PHE A 85 -12.96 -5.77 8.87
C PHE A 85 -13.97 -5.80 7.72
N LEU A 86 -13.53 -6.17 6.51
CA LEU A 86 -14.44 -6.48 5.40
C LEU A 86 -14.79 -7.97 5.52
N LYS A 87 -15.96 -8.26 6.08
CA LYS A 87 -16.53 -9.61 6.11
C LYS A 87 -17.14 -9.97 4.76
#